data_AF-A0A0U3PN91-F1
#
_entry.id   AF-A0A0U3PN91-F1
#
_cell.length_a   1.000
_cell.length_b   1.000
_cell.length_c   1.000
_cell.angle_alpha   90.00
_cell.angle_beta   90.00
_cell.angle_gamma   90.00
#
_symmetry.space_group_name_H-M   'P 1'
#
loop_
_entity.id
_entity.type
_entity.pdbx_description
1 polymer ?
#
loop_
_entity_poly.entity_id
_entity_poly.type
_entity_poly.pdbx_seq_one_letter_code
_entity_poly.pdbx_strand_id
1 'polypeptide(L)'
;MTLSRGQCSSVRIMSERIVASPLTDACVEVLKRAEHACLGISPFNSYFSVERIRALAAWAYGRFARVDFFVPDAASAYTLEALGYPAEKAAWKARRQGQYTRNRIRSALETLGVDEGAGLVWGWAELEARPAFAHLHAQGLRLYEQDTKFRDACREASAWVLAGKLPEGGRTR
;
A
#
# COMPACT_ATOMS: atom_id res chain seq x y z
N MET A 1 33.84 -28.75 -37.63
CA MET A 1 32.39 -28.58 -37.89
C MET A 1 31.68 -29.58 -36.98
N THR A 2 30.87 -29.24 -35.98
CA THR A 2 30.06 -28.03 -35.77
C THR A 2 29.74 -27.93 -34.27
N LEU A 3 29.96 -26.75 -33.69
CA LEU A 3 29.44 -26.35 -32.38
C LEU A 3 27.92 -26.17 -32.49
N SER A 4 27.14 -26.77 -31.59
CA SER A 4 25.75 -26.34 -31.36
C SER A 4 25.62 -25.83 -29.94
N ARG A 5 25.75 -24.50 -29.81
CA ARG A 5 25.21 -23.70 -28.73
C ARG A 5 23.86 -23.15 -29.21
N GLY A 6 22.80 -23.42 -28.48
CA GLY A 6 21.49 -22.79 -28.66
C GLY A 6 20.48 -23.49 -27.75
N GLN A 7 19.67 -22.83 -26.93
CA GLN A 7 19.35 -21.44 -26.74
C GLN A 7 19.15 -21.24 -25.23
N CYS A 8 19.85 -20.27 -24.62
CA CYS A 8 19.46 -19.77 -23.31
C CYS A 8 18.32 -18.78 -23.55
N SER A 9 17.09 -19.21 -23.24
CA SER A 9 15.92 -18.35 -23.28
C SER A 9 16.17 -17.11 -22.44
N SER A 10 16.27 -15.96 -23.09
CA SER A 10 16.39 -14.66 -22.43
C SER A 10 15.13 -14.43 -21.60
N VAL A 11 15.21 -14.60 -20.29
CA VAL A 11 14.20 -14.08 -19.37
C VAL A 11 14.27 -12.56 -19.48
N ARG A 12 13.28 -11.95 -20.15
CA ARG A 12 13.07 -10.50 -20.07
C ARG A 12 12.61 -10.19 -18.66
N ILE A 13 13.53 -9.81 -17.78
CA ILE A 13 13.16 -9.06 -16.58
C ILE A 13 12.80 -7.66 -17.07
N MET A 14 11.50 -7.41 -17.22
CA MET A 14 10.98 -6.08 -17.51
C MET A 14 11.33 -5.17 -16.34
N SER A 15 12.42 -4.41 -16.47
CA SER A 15 12.75 -3.32 -15.57
C SER A 15 11.76 -2.19 -15.82
N GLU A 16 10.61 -2.24 -15.15
CA GLU A 16 9.81 -1.04 -14.98
C GLU A 16 10.61 -0.06 -14.12
N ARG A 17 10.99 1.07 -14.73
CA ARG A 17 11.71 2.13 -14.05
C ARG A 17 10.75 2.80 -13.06
N ILE A 18 10.90 2.51 -11.77
CA ILE A 18 10.21 3.23 -10.70
C ILE A 18 10.81 4.62 -10.58
N VAL A 19 9.97 5.66 -10.64
CA VAL A 19 10.34 7.06 -10.48
C VAL A 19 9.59 7.63 -9.28
N ALA A 20 10.32 8.26 -8.35
CA ALA A 20 9.73 8.97 -7.22
C ALA A 20 9.53 10.45 -7.58
N SER A 21 8.29 10.92 -7.47
CA SER A 21 7.92 12.33 -7.65
C SER A 21 7.57 12.93 -6.29
N PRO A 22 8.49 13.66 -5.64
CA PRO A 22 8.24 14.27 -4.32
C PRO A 22 7.16 15.36 -4.40
N LEU A 23 6.31 15.44 -3.36
CA LEU A 23 5.18 16.38 -3.32
C LEU A 23 5.60 17.83 -3.04
N THR A 24 6.65 18.03 -2.25
CA THR A 24 7.14 19.35 -1.82
C THR A 24 8.66 19.36 -1.76
N ASP A 25 9.26 20.55 -1.63
CA ASP A 25 10.71 20.72 -1.42
C ASP A 25 11.20 19.99 -0.16
N ALA A 26 10.41 19.98 0.91
CA ALA A 26 10.73 19.20 2.10
C ALA A 26 10.77 17.69 1.80
N CYS A 27 9.87 17.19 0.95
CA CYS A 27 9.90 15.80 0.50
C CYS A 27 11.14 15.49 -0.37
N VAL A 28 11.66 16.46 -1.14
CA VAL A 28 12.92 16.31 -1.87
C VAL A 28 14.07 16.03 -0.90
N GLU A 29 14.15 16.78 0.19
CA GLU A 29 15.19 16.60 1.20
C GLU A 29 15.07 15.25 1.92
N VAL A 30 13.85 14.83 2.27
CA VAL A 30 13.61 13.48 2.83
C VAL A 30 14.03 12.39 1.84
N LEU A 31 13.69 12.54 0.57
CA LEU A 31 14.05 11.59 -0.49
C LEU A 31 15.56 11.52 -0.73
N LYS A 32 16.30 12.62 -0.55
CA LYS A 32 17.77 12.67 -0.65
C LYS A 32 18.45 11.93 0.51
N ARG A 33 17.95 12.07 1.74
CA ARG A 33 18.50 11.39 2.92
C ARG A 33 18.33 9.87 2.84
N ALA A 34 17.23 9.41 2.22
CA ALA A 34 16.95 8.01 1.97
C ALA A 34 17.05 7.10 3.22
N GLU A 35 16.65 7.63 4.38
CA GLU A 35 16.70 6.90 5.65
C GLU A 35 15.62 5.80 5.71
N HIS A 36 14.40 6.12 5.28
CA HIS A 36 13.25 5.23 5.40
C HIS A 36 12.26 5.42 4.26
N ALA A 37 11.66 4.31 3.81
CA ALA A 37 10.48 4.32 2.95
C ALA A 37 9.36 3.47 3.58
N CYS A 38 8.14 4.00 3.56
CA CYS A 38 6.91 3.26 3.87
C CYS A 38 6.12 3.05 2.58
N LEU A 39 5.97 1.80 2.14
CA LEU A 39 5.25 1.44 0.92
C LEU A 39 3.82 1.01 1.26
N GLY A 40 2.85 1.87 0.93
CA GLY A 40 1.42 1.56 1.08
C GLY A 40 0.92 0.64 -0.03
N ILE A 41 0.44 -0.55 0.33
CA ILE A 41 -0.10 -1.54 -0.61
C ILE A 41 -1.60 -1.73 -0.33
N SER A 42 -2.43 -1.11 -1.17
CA SER A 42 -3.88 -1.13 -1.00
C SER A 42 -4.46 -2.53 -1.30
N PRO A 43 -5.29 -3.09 -0.39
CA PRO A 43 -6.19 -4.18 -0.73
C PRO A 43 -7.13 -3.78 -1.88
N PHE A 44 -7.69 -4.77 -2.59
CA PHE A 44 -8.65 -4.58 -3.68
C PHE A 44 -8.14 -3.75 -4.88
N ASN A 45 -6.84 -3.53 -5.02
CA ASN A 45 -6.26 -2.80 -6.13
C ASN A 45 -5.44 -3.74 -7.01
N SER A 46 -5.88 -3.92 -8.26
CA SER A 46 -5.26 -4.80 -9.25
C SER A 46 -3.88 -4.32 -9.71
N TYR A 47 -3.55 -3.05 -9.48
CA TYR A 47 -2.21 -2.50 -9.72
C TYR A 47 -1.12 -3.28 -8.96
N PHE A 48 -1.41 -3.71 -7.72
CA PHE A 48 -0.44 -4.39 -6.85
C PHE A 48 -0.39 -5.91 -7.10
N SER A 49 0.03 -6.30 -8.30
CA SER A 49 0.46 -7.69 -8.55
C SER A 49 1.71 -8.03 -7.74
N VAL A 50 2.02 -9.33 -7.56
CA VAL A 50 3.26 -9.77 -6.91
C VAL A 50 4.48 -9.18 -7.63
N GLU A 51 4.47 -9.19 -8.95
CA GLU A 51 5.54 -8.63 -9.78
C GLU A 51 5.70 -7.11 -9.58
N ARG A 52 4.59 -6.36 -9.49
CA ARG A 52 4.61 -4.92 -9.19
C ARG A 52 5.20 -4.67 -7.80
N ILE A 53 4.76 -5.43 -6.79
CA ILE A 53 5.26 -5.30 -5.43
C ILE A 53 6.76 -5.62 -5.38
N ARG A 54 7.20 -6.66 -6.10
CA ARG A 54 8.63 -7.02 -6.24
C ARG A 54 9.44 -5.89 -6.86
N ALA A 55 8.96 -5.28 -7.94
CA ALA A 55 9.65 -4.15 -8.58
C ALA A 55 9.74 -2.92 -7.65
N LEU A 56 8.65 -2.60 -6.92
CA LEU A 56 8.64 -1.53 -5.92
C LEU A 56 9.60 -1.81 -4.76
N ALA A 57 9.59 -3.04 -4.24
CA ALA A 57 10.46 -3.47 -3.16
C ALA A 57 11.93 -3.41 -3.59
N ALA A 58 12.29 -3.94 -4.76
CA ALA A 58 13.65 -3.91 -5.28
C ALA A 58 14.16 -2.47 -5.43
N TRP A 59 13.33 -1.56 -5.95
CA TRP A 59 13.65 -0.15 -6.04
C TRP A 59 13.88 0.48 -4.65
N ALA A 60 12.99 0.19 -3.69
CA ALA A 60 13.06 0.78 -2.36
C ALA A 60 14.28 0.27 -1.57
N TYR A 61 14.52 -1.03 -1.53
CA TYR A 61 15.69 -1.61 -0.85
C TYR A 61 17.02 -1.21 -1.50
N GLY A 62 17.03 -0.95 -2.82
CA GLY A 62 18.20 -0.41 -3.51
C GLY A 62 18.49 1.06 -3.20
N ARG A 63 17.58 1.77 -2.52
CA ARG A 63 17.67 3.21 -2.26
C ARG A 63 17.68 3.57 -0.77
N PHE A 64 16.82 2.95 0.03
CA PHE A 64 16.55 3.36 1.41
C PHE A 64 17.20 2.42 2.42
N ALA A 65 17.70 2.96 3.52
CA ALA A 65 18.33 2.17 4.58
C ALA A 65 17.34 1.23 5.31
N ARG A 66 16.06 1.64 5.38
CA ARG A 66 14.97 0.83 5.92
C ARG A 66 13.73 0.93 5.05
N VAL A 67 13.05 -0.18 4.85
CA VAL A 67 11.79 -0.24 4.09
C VAL A 67 10.75 -0.97 4.92
N ASP A 68 9.60 -0.34 5.13
CA ASP A 68 8.43 -0.97 5.73
C ASP A 68 7.27 -0.97 4.73
N PHE A 69 6.35 -1.92 4.89
CA PHE A 69 5.13 -1.98 4.10
C PHE A 69 3.92 -1.67 4.99
N PHE A 70 2.93 -0.99 4.45
CA PHE A 70 1.66 -0.73 5.12
C PHE A 70 0.49 -1.26 4.31
N VAL A 71 -0.38 -2.05 4.94
CA VAL A 71 -1.62 -2.57 4.35
C VAL A 71 -2.80 -2.01 5.15
N PRO A 72 -3.65 -1.12 4.58
CA PRO A 72 -4.84 -0.60 5.23
C PRO A 72 -5.96 -1.65 5.28
N ASP A 73 -5.72 -2.74 6.01
CA ASP A 73 -6.60 -3.91 6.08
C ASP A 73 -7.93 -3.60 6.77
N ALA A 74 -7.94 -3.11 8.01
CA ALA A 74 -9.18 -2.81 8.73
C ALA A 74 -9.97 -1.66 8.09
N ALA A 75 -9.29 -0.57 7.71
CA ALA A 75 -9.93 0.61 7.11
C ALA A 75 -10.65 0.29 5.79
N SER A 76 -10.23 -0.77 5.07
CA SER A 76 -10.91 -1.23 3.85
C SER A 76 -12.34 -1.73 4.11
N ALA A 77 -12.69 -2.11 5.34
CA ALA A 77 -14.06 -2.51 5.69
C ALA A 77 -15.05 -1.35 5.50
N TYR A 78 -14.70 -0.13 5.92
CA TYR A 78 -15.56 1.05 5.76
C TYR A 78 -15.83 1.39 4.30
N THR A 79 -14.87 1.15 3.41
CA THR A 79 -15.09 1.30 1.96
C THR A 79 -16.11 0.27 1.46
N LEU A 80 -16.07 -0.97 1.94
CA LEU A 80 -17.04 -2.00 1.56
C LEU A 80 -18.43 -1.71 2.12
N GLU A 81 -18.53 -1.22 3.36
CA GLU A 81 -19.80 -0.79 3.96
C GLU A 81 -20.44 0.34 3.16
N ALA A 82 -19.65 1.35 2.77
CA ALA A 82 -20.12 2.43 1.90
C ALA A 82 -20.59 1.96 0.52
N LEU A 83 -20.08 0.81 0.04
CA LEU A 83 -20.55 0.14 -1.19
C LEU A 83 -21.77 -0.78 -0.95
N GLY A 84 -22.36 -0.76 0.24
CA GLY A 84 -23.59 -1.49 0.58
C GLY A 84 -23.38 -2.90 1.14
N TYR A 85 -22.17 -3.28 1.53
CA TYR A 85 -21.94 -4.56 2.20
C TYR A 85 -22.40 -4.48 3.67
N PRO A 86 -23.06 -5.51 4.23
CA PRO A 86 -23.28 -5.60 5.67
C PRO A 86 -21.95 -5.58 6.43
N ALA A 87 -21.91 -4.91 7.59
CA ALA A 87 -20.69 -4.67 8.36
C ALA A 87 -19.87 -5.95 8.64
N GLU A 88 -20.51 -7.04 9.06
CA GLU A 88 -19.82 -8.32 9.31
C GLU A 88 -19.15 -8.88 8.03
N LYS A 89 -19.88 -8.82 6.90
CA LYS A 89 -19.37 -9.27 5.60
C LYS A 89 -18.25 -8.36 5.09
N ALA A 90 -18.36 -7.06 5.32
CA ALA A 90 -17.34 -6.07 4.98
C ALA A 90 -16.05 -6.33 5.78
N ALA A 91 -16.15 -6.48 7.09
CA ALA A 91 -15.02 -6.79 7.97
C ALA A 91 -14.34 -8.11 7.59
N TRP A 92 -15.12 -9.18 7.38
CA TRP A 92 -14.57 -10.47 6.95
C TRP A 92 -13.82 -10.36 5.61
N LYS A 93 -14.42 -9.68 4.62
CA LYS A 93 -13.83 -9.52 3.29
C LYS A 93 -12.57 -8.65 3.33
N ALA A 94 -12.59 -7.57 4.11
CA ALA A 94 -11.45 -6.70 4.34
C ALA A 94 -10.27 -7.47 4.98
N ARG A 95 -10.52 -8.22 6.06
CA ARG A 95 -9.50 -9.08 6.69
C ARG A 95 -8.92 -10.09 5.72
N ARG A 96 -9.76 -10.82 4.97
CA ARG A 96 -9.31 -11.83 4.00
C ARG A 96 -8.42 -11.21 2.92
N GLN A 97 -8.77 -10.01 2.45
CA GLN A 97 -8.02 -9.31 1.40
C GLN A 97 -6.77 -8.61 1.94
N GLY A 98 -6.78 -8.16 3.19
CA GLY A 98 -5.59 -7.74 3.92
C GLY A 98 -4.57 -8.89 3.99
N GLN A 99 -4.99 -10.06 4.45
CA GLN A 99 -4.10 -11.24 4.51
C GLN A 99 -3.58 -11.65 3.13
N TYR A 100 -4.44 -11.66 2.11
CA TYR A 100 -4.03 -11.95 0.74
C TYR A 100 -2.97 -10.96 0.25
N THR A 101 -3.11 -9.67 0.59
CA THR A 101 -2.14 -8.62 0.23
C THR A 101 -0.82 -8.78 0.98
N ARG A 102 -0.86 -9.11 2.28
CA ARG A 102 0.32 -9.45 3.07
C ARG A 102 1.08 -10.64 2.49
N ASN A 103 0.36 -11.71 2.09
CA ASN A 103 0.97 -12.87 1.46
C ASN A 103 1.64 -12.51 0.13
N ARG A 104 1.03 -11.63 -0.69
CA ARG A 104 1.66 -11.13 -1.93
C ARG A 104 2.94 -10.36 -1.66
N ILE A 105 2.97 -9.53 -0.61
CA ILE A 105 4.18 -8.82 -0.18
C ILE A 105 5.26 -9.82 0.22
N ARG A 106 4.93 -10.79 1.10
CA ARG A 106 5.86 -11.85 1.50
C ARG A 106 6.45 -12.58 0.29
N SER A 107 5.61 -13.07 -0.62
CA SER A 107 6.10 -13.76 -1.82
C SER A 107 7.00 -12.88 -2.69
N ALA A 108 6.71 -11.57 -2.79
CA ALA A 108 7.60 -10.65 -3.49
C ALA A 108 8.95 -10.50 -2.78
N LEU A 109 8.98 -10.40 -1.45
CA LEU A 109 10.21 -10.27 -0.66
C LEU A 109 11.06 -11.54 -0.67
N GLU A 110 10.42 -12.72 -0.60
CA GLU A 110 11.09 -14.02 -0.73
C GLU A 110 11.89 -14.10 -2.04
N THR A 111 11.31 -13.65 -3.16
CA THR A 111 12.01 -13.66 -4.46
C THR A 111 13.20 -12.69 -4.54
N LEU A 112 13.28 -11.72 -3.62
CA LEU A 112 14.39 -10.79 -3.50
C LEU A 112 15.44 -11.26 -2.47
N GLY A 113 15.23 -12.40 -1.81
CA GLY A 113 16.09 -12.88 -0.73
C GLY A 113 16.06 -11.98 0.52
N VAL A 114 15.01 -11.16 0.67
CA VAL A 114 14.82 -10.34 1.87
C VAL A 114 14.19 -11.20 2.94
N ASP A 115 14.90 -11.38 4.06
CA ASP A 115 14.41 -12.15 5.20
C ASP A 115 13.16 -11.49 5.80
N GLU A 116 12.23 -12.30 6.33
CA GLU A 116 10.97 -11.81 6.92
C GLU A 116 11.22 -10.86 8.11
N GLY A 117 12.38 -10.98 8.78
CA GLY A 117 12.79 -10.07 9.85
C GLY A 117 13.22 -8.67 9.38
N ALA A 118 13.48 -8.47 8.09
CA ALA A 118 14.01 -7.22 7.53
C ALA A 118 12.94 -6.25 7.02
N GLY A 119 11.70 -6.70 6.82
CA GLY A 119 10.59 -5.86 6.32
C GLY A 119 9.33 -6.01 7.17
N LEU A 120 8.98 -4.98 7.94
CA LEU A 120 7.77 -5.03 8.76
C LEU A 120 6.57 -4.68 7.87
N VAL A 121 5.70 -5.67 7.65
CA VAL A 121 4.39 -5.45 7.04
C VAL A 121 3.41 -5.07 8.14
N TRP A 122 3.12 -3.78 8.24
CA TRP A 122 2.18 -3.21 9.19
C TRP A 122 0.77 -3.27 8.63
N GLY A 123 -0.18 -3.74 9.42
CA GLY A 123 -1.60 -3.43 9.22
C GLY A 123 -2.14 -2.63 10.39
N TRP A 124 -3.47 -2.50 10.41
CA TRP A 124 -4.12 -1.60 11.34
C TRP A 124 -3.92 -2.02 12.80
N ALA A 125 -4.06 -3.31 13.11
CA ALA A 125 -3.89 -3.83 14.46
C ALA A 125 -2.46 -3.62 15.01
N GLU A 126 -1.43 -3.81 14.18
CA GLU A 126 -0.05 -3.55 14.61
C GLU A 126 0.23 -2.07 14.85
N LEU A 127 -0.43 -1.18 14.09
CA LEU A 127 -0.34 0.26 14.30
C LEU A 127 -1.08 0.70 15.56
N GLU A 128 -2.31 0.21 15.79
CA GLU A 128 -3.11 0.54 16.99
C GLU A 128 -2.40 0.16 18.30
N ALA A 129 -1.59 -0.90 18.28
CA ALA A 129 -0.76 -1.29 19.42
C ALA A 129 0.39 -0.31 19.72
N ARG A 130 0.65 0.70 18.87
CA ARG A 130 1.72 1.68 19.05
C ARG A 130 1.19 2.98 19.67
N PRO A 131 1.72 3.42 20.83
CA PRO A 131 1.30 4.66 21.47
C PRO A 131 1.40 5.90 20.56
N ALA A 132 2.45 5.98 19.75
CA ALA A 132 2.64 7.09 18.81
C ALA A 132 1.52 7.15 17.75
N PHE A 133 1.12 5.99 17.21
CA PHE A 133 0.01 5.93 16.26
C PHE A 133 -1.31 6.28 16.94
N ALA A 134 -1.60 5.71 18.12
CA ALA A 134 -2.81 6.02 18.87
C ALA A 134 -2.95 7.53 19.15
N HIS A 135 -1.83 8.20 19.51
CA HIS A 135 -1.81 9.64 19.72
C HIS A 135 -2.13 10.43 18.44
N LEU A 136 -1.44 10.12 17.33
CA LEU A 136 -1.65 10.78 16.03
C LEU A 136 -3.06 10.53 15.48
N HIS A 137 -3.57 9.31 15.63
CA HIS A 137 -4.92 8.94 15.21
C HIS A 137 -5.98 9.75 16.00
N ALA A 138 -5.83 9.86 17.32
CA ALA A 138 -6.72 10.69 18.13
C ALA A 138 -6.63 12.18 17.77
N GLN A 139 -5.46 12.69 17.40
CA GLN A 139 -5.31 14.06 16.86
C GLN A 139 -6.07 14.23 15.54
N GLY A 140 -5.94 13.28 14.61
CA GLY A 140 -6.66 13.30 13.33
C GLY A 140 -8.17 13.30 13.52
N LEU A 141 -8.69 12.49 14.46
CA LEU A 141 -10.12 12.48 14.79
C LEU A 141 -10.59 13.83 15.35
N ARG A 142 -9.83 14.43 16.28
CA ARG A 142 -10.16 15.77 16.80
C ARG A 142 -10.15 16.83 15.70
N LEU A 143 -9.18 16.79 14.79
CA LEU A 143 -9.14 17.71 13.64
C LEU A 143 -10.35 17.51 12.73
N TYR A 144 -10.75 16.27 12.46
CA TYR A 144 -11.94 15.98 11.66
C TYR A 144 -13.24 16.51 12.29
N GLU A 145 -13.34 16.47 13.62
CA GLU A 145 -14.49 17.01 14.35
C GLU A 145 -14.50 18.54 14.36
N GLN A 146 -13.34 19.16 14.61
CA GLN A 146 -13.23 20.59 14.97
C GLN A 146 -12.89 21.49 13.77
N ASP A 147 -12.17 21.00 12.78
CA ASP A 147 -11.74 21.76 11.60
C ASP A 147 -12.54 21.34 10.37
N THR A 148 -13.39 22.27 9.90
CA THR A 148 -14.24 22.03 8.73
C THR A 148 -13.43 21.84 7.46
N LYS A 149 -12.32 22.57 7.27
CA LYS A 149 -11.48 22.42 6.08
C LYS A 149 -10.81 21.05 6.05
N PHE A 150 -10.30 20.60 7.19
CA PHE A 150 -9.72 19.26 7.32
C PHE A 150 -10.76 18.18 7.04
N ARG A 151 -11.95 18.31 7.63
CA ARG A 151 -13.07 17.39 7.40
C ARG A 151 -13.47 17.30 5.93
N ASP A 152 -13.58 18.44 5.26
CA ASP A 152 -13.98 18.49 3.85
C ASP A 152 -12.92 17.82 2.96
N ALA A 153 -11.63 18.07 3.22
CA ALA A 153 -10.54 17.38 2.54
C ALA A 153 -10.56 15.85 2.76
N CYS A 154 -10.85 15.39 3.98
CA CYS A 154 -11.01 13.95 4.25
C CYS A 154 -12.19 13.33 3.49
N ARG A 155 -13.30 14.06 3.38
CA ARG A 155 -14.50 13.63 2.64
C ARG A 155 -14.22 13.56 1.14
N GLU A 156 -13.53 14.56 0.59
CA GLU A 156 -13.10 14.57 -0.81
C GLU A 156 -12.19 13.38 -1.12
N ALA A 157 -11.18 13.12 -0.28
CA ALA A 157 -10.30 11.96 -0.43
C ALA A 157 -11.08 10.64 -0.40
N SER A 158 -12.07 10.52 0.50
CA SER A 158 -12.94 9.35 0.61
C SER A 158 -13.84 9.18 -0.63
N ALA A 159 -14.40 10.28 -1.14
CA ALA A 159 -15.23 10.28 -2.34
C ALA A 159 -14.44 9.82 -3.58
N TRP A 160 -13.18 10.25 -3.71
CA TRP A 160 -12.30 9.82 -4.80
C TRP A 160 -12.06 8.29 -4.77
N VAL A 161 -11.83 7.72 -3.58
CA VAL A 161 -11.67 6.26 -3.41
C VAL A 161 -12.93 5.50 -3.80
N LEU A 162 -14.11 6.04 -3.48
CA LEU A 162 -15.40 5.40 -3.80
C LEU A 162 -15.74 5.52 -5.28
N ALA A 163 -15.45 6.66 -5.92
CA ALA A 163 -15.74 6.90 -7.34
C ALA A 163 -15.11 5.83 -8.25
N GLY A 164 -13.89 5.38 -7.93
CA GLY A 164 -13.22 4.30 -8.67
C GLY A 164 -13.76 2.88 -8.40
N LYS A 165 -14.76 2.73 -7.53
CA LYS A 165 -15.32 1.43 -7.10
C LYS A 165 -16.82 1.30 -7.29
N LEU A 166 -17.52 2.40 -7.59
CA LEU A 166 -18.95 2.40 -7.87
C LEU A 166 -19.19 1.87 -9.30
N PRO A 167 -20.17 0.98 -9.51
CA PRO A 167 -20.62 0.63 -10.86
C PRO A 167 -21.20 1.88 -11.55
N GLU A 168 -21.15 1.93 -12.89
CA GLU A 168 -21.74 3.02 -13.66
C GLU A 168 -23.21 3.24 -13.24
N GLY A 169 -23.54 4.46 -12.81
CA GLY A 169 -24.88 4.84 -12.35
C GLY A 169 -25.14 4.75 -10.84
N GLY A 170 -24.18 4.29 -10.04
CA GLY A 170 -24.28 4.30 -8.58
C GLY A 170 -24.07 5.70 -7.98
N ARG A 171 -25.13 6.52 -7.90
CA ARG A 171 -25.08 7.73 -7.06
C ARG A 171 -25.15 7.33 -5.60
N THR A 172 -24.17 7.74 -4.81
CA THR A 172 -24.28 7.75 -3.34
C THR A 172 -25.47 8.63 -2.95
N ARG A 173 -26.46 8.02 -2.28
CA ARG A 173 -27.58 8.73 -1.65
C ARG A 173 -27.14 9.36 -0.35
#